data_AF-A0A0M0LLV2-F1
#
_entry.id   AF-A0A0M0LLV2-F1
#
_cell.length_a   1.000
_cell.length_b   1.000
_cell.length_c   1.000
_cell.angle_alpha   90.00
_cell.angle_beta   90.00
_cell.angle_gamma   90.00
#
_symmetry.space_group_name_H-M   'P 1'
#
loop_
_entity.id
_entity.type
_entity.pdbx_description
1 polymer ?
#
loop_
_entity_poly.entity_id
_entity_poly.type
_entity_poly.pdbx_seq_one_letter_code
_entity_poly.pdbx_strand_id
1 'polypeptide(L)'
;MDPRKVFLIELHEIIKDYSEIRNQLVDPSEDNIIWDEFKLSKEEVNALKKYNFDDVALSAIEKTVRDTILGAFHDAFALLDAVADPNIVEVDKTWLGLALSERELNEEEENEEFLHDEIYGAYWDWLEQRNKDK
;
A
#
# COMPACT_ATOMS: atom_id res chain seq x y z
N MET A 1 22.44 9.73 10.97
CA MET A 1 21.84 10.11 9.68
C MET A 1 20.52 10.79 10.01
N ASP A 2 20.10 11.79 9.24
CA ASP A 2 18.80 12.44 9.44
C ASP A 2 17.66 11.39 9.42
N PRO A 3 16.79 11.30 10.47
CA PRO A 3 15.75 10.27 10.56
C PRO A 3 14.81 10.24 9.35
N ARG A 4 14.44 11.41 8.83
CA ARG A 4 13.64 11.53 7.60
C ARG A 4 14.34 10.87 6.40
N LYS A 5 15.65 11.12 6.23
CA LYS A 5 16.43 10.45 5.20
C LYS A 5 16.50 8.93 5.39
N VAL A 6 16.62 8.44 6.63
CA VAL A 6 16.60 6.99 6.92
C VAL A 6 15.27 6.38 6.50
N PHE A 7 14.15 6.98 6.91
CA PHE A 7 12.80 6.54 6.55
C PHE A 7 12.58 6.47 5.03
N LEU A 8 12.97 7.53 4.30
CA LEU A 8 12.79 7.57 2.84
C LEU A 8 13.66 6.54 2.11
N ILE A 9 14.85 6.23 2.63
CA ILE A 9 15.69 5.17 2.07
C ILE A 9 15.05 3.80 2.32
N GLU A 10 14.59 3.54 3.54
CA GLU A 10 13.96 2.26 3.89
C GLU A 10 12.68 2.04 3.08
N LEU A 11 11.91 3.10 2.84
CA LEU A 11 10.73 3.06 1.99
C LEU A 11 11.02 2.55 0.57
N HIS A 12 12.18 2.90 0.01
CA HIS A 12 12.58 2.39 -1.30
C HIS A 12 12.88 0.88 -1.28
N GLU A 13 13.41 0.34 -0.18
CA GLU A 13 13.61 -1.10 -0.03
C GLU A 13 12.25 -1.81 0.10
N ILE A 14 11.32 -1.26 0.90
CA ILE A 14 9.94 -1.74 0.98
C ILE A 14 9.29 -1.76 -0.40
N ILE A 15 9.35 -0.66 -1.15
CA ILE A 15 8.81 -0.57 -2.52
C ILE A 15 9.42 -1.63 -3.43
N LYS A 16 10.73 -1.86 -3.33
CA LYS A 16 11.42 -2.90 -4.10
C LYS A 16 10.87 -4.28 -3.73
N ASP A 17 10.85 -4.63 -2.45
CA ASP A 17 10.51 -5.97 -1.99
C ASP A 17 9.06 -6.34 -2.30
N TYR A 18 8.12 -5.40 -2.11
CA TYR A 18 6.71 -5.60 -2.49
C TYR A 18 6.48 -5.60 -4.01
N SER A 19 7.44 -5.13 -4.82
CA SER A 19 7.38 -5.20 -6.28
C SER A 19 7.86 -6.52 -6.87
N GLU A 20 8.61 -7.32 -6.10
CA GLU A 20 9.22 -8.59 -6.54
C GLU A 20 8.20 -9.75 -6.49
N ILE A 21 7.17 -9.63 -7.32
CA ILE A 21 6.02 -10.55 -7.35
C ILE A 21 6.19 -11.76 -8.27
N ARG A 22 7.41 -12.02 -8.75
CA ARG A 22 7.69 -13.08 -9.72
C ARG A 22 7.21 -14.46 -9.26
N ASN A 23 7.47 -14.82 -8.00
CA ASN A 23 7.10 -16.14 -7.49
C ASN A 23 5.58 -16.33 -7.50
N GLN A 24 4.82 -15.28 -7.20
CA GLN A 24 3.37 -15.27 -7.21
C GLN A 24 2.80 -15.43 -8.63
N LEU A 25 3.53 -15.01 -9.66
CA LEU A 25 3.14 -15.15 -11.06
C LEU A 25 3.51 -16.52 -11.65
N VAL A 26 4.66 -17.06 -11.28
CA VAL A 26 5.18 -18.35 -11.79
C VAL A 26 4.55 -19.54 -11.08
N ASP A 27 4.29 -19.43 -9.78
CA ASP A 27 3.61 -20.44 -8.98
C ASP A 27 2.43 -19.82 -8.20
N PRO A 28 1.33 -19.47 -8.90
CA PRO A 28 0.18 -18.84 -8.27
C PRO A 28 -0.57 -19.83 -7.37
N SER A 29 -0.89 -19.36 -6.17
CA SER A 29 -1.62 -20.06 -5.12
C SER A 29 -2.57 -19.10 -4.43
N GLU A 30 -3.70 -19.62 -3.93
CA GLU A 30 -4.63 -18.88 -3.05
C GLU A 30 -3.92 -18.43 -1.76
N ASP A 31 -2.90 -19.18 -1.31
CA ASP A 31 -2.13 -18.91 -0.09
C ASP A 31 -1.05 -17.83 -0.28
N ASN A 32 -0.78 -17.40 -1.52
CA ASN A 32 0.22 -16.35 -1.80
C ASN A 32 -0.26 -14.96 -1.34
N ILE A 33 -1.57 -14.80 -1.11
CA ILE A 33 -2.18 -13.55 -0.66
C ILE A 33 -2.73 -13.74 0.75
N ILE A 34 -2.18 -12.95 1.68
CA ILE A 34 -2.46 -13.08 3.10
C ILE A 34 -3.89 -12.62 3.43
N TRP A 35 -4.36 -11.55 2.79
CA TRP A 35 -5.66 -10.97 3.09
C TRP A 35 -6.78 -11.65 2.29
N ASP A 36 -7.75 -12.22 3.01
CA ASP A 36 -8.83 -13.00 2.42
C ASP A 36 -9.60 -12.28 1.30
N GLU A 37 -9.84 -10.97 1.41
CA GLU A 37 -10.59 -10.19 0.41
C GLU A 37 -9.87 -10.13 -0.95
N PHE A 38 -8.54 -10.30 -0.96
CA PHE A 38 -7.73 -10.25 -2.17
C PHE A 38 -7.27 -11.63 -2.64
N LYS A 39 -7.72 -12.71 -1.98
CA LYS A 39 -7.35 -14.07 -2.41
C LYS A 39 -7.79 -14.32 -3.84
N LEU A 40 -6.87 -14.87 -4.62
CA LEU A 40 -7.16 -15.27 -5.99
C LEU A 40 -8.22 -16.36 -6.00
N SER A 41 -9.18 -16.24 -6.91
CA SER A 41 -10.12 -17.32 -7.19
C SER A 41 -9.39 -18.49 -7.88
N LYS A 42 -10.01 -19.67 -7.84
CA LYS A 42 -9.50 -20.85 -8.56
C LYS A 42 -9.37 -20.58 -10.07
N GLU A 43 -10.31 -19.85 -10.63
CA GLU A 43 -10.31 -19.45 -12.04
C GLU A 43 -9.12 -18.55 -12.36
N GLU A 44 -8.79 -17.59 -11.48
CA GLU A 44 -7.66 -16.67 -11.64
C GLU A 44 -6.32 -17.41 -11.51
N VAL A 45 -6.17 -18.29 -10.52
CA VAL A 45 -4.99 -19.16 -10.38
C VAL A 45 -4.80 -20.02 -11.63
N ASN A 46 -5.88 -20.65 -12.11
CA ASN A 46 -5.83 -21.47 -13.32
C ASN A 46 -5.54 -20.65 -14.59
N ALA A 47 -5.93 -19.39 -14.63
CA ALA A 47 -5.60 -18.49 -15.73
C ALA A 47 -4.11 -18.14 -15.73
N LEU A 48 -3.55 -17.75 -14.57
CA LEU A 48 -2.13 -17.43 -14.43
C LEU A 48 -1.23 -18.61 -14.80
N LYS A 49 -1.59 -19.85 -14.39
CA LYS A 49 -0.83 -21.08 -14.73
C LYS A 49 -0.75 -21.39 -16.23
N LYS A 50 -1.61 -20.79 -17.06
CA LYS A 50 -1.56 -20.97 -18.52
C LYS A 50 -0.52 -20.10 -19.19
N TYR A 51 -0.04 -19.05 -18.51
CA TYR A 51 0.96 -18.14 -19.04
C TYR A 51 2.36 -18.64 -18.71
N ASN A 52 3.22 -18.69 -19.74
CA ASN A 52 4.64 -18.96 -19.56
C ASN A 52 5.40 -17.63 -19.62
N PHE A 53 5.41 -16.90 -18.51
CA PHE A 53 6.12 -15.63 -18.42
C PHE A 53 7.63 -15.85 -18.57
N ASP A 54 8.26 -15.15 -19.50
CA ASP A 54 9.72 -15.11 -19.59
C ASP A 54 10.32 -14.05 -18.64
N ASP A 55 11.64 -14.06 -18.49
CA ASP A 55 12.34 -13.14 -17.60
C ASP A 55 12.14 -11.66 -17.96
N VAL A 56 11.94 -11.37 -19.24
CA VAL A 56 11.73 -10.00 -19.73
C VAL A 56 10.34 -9.52 -19.34
N ALA A 57 9.31 -10.33 -19.54
CA ALA A 57 7.94 -10.06 -19.13
C ALA A 57 7.85 -9.92 -17.61
N LEU A 58 8.46 -10.81 -16.84
CA LEU A 58 8.48 -10.75 -15.38
C LEU A 58 9.16 -9.47 -14.90
N SER A 59 10.32 -9.10 -15.45
CA SER A 59 11.00 -7.84 -15.10
C SER A 59 10.16 -6.61 -15.45
N ALA A 60 9.44 -6.62 -16.58
CA ALA A 60 8.56 -5.54 -16.97
C ALA A 60 7.37 -5.40 -16.00
N ILE A 61 6.77 -6.51 -15.58
CA ILE A 61 5.69 -6.52 -14.60
C ILE A 61 6.20 -5.98 -13.25
N GLU A 62 7.31 -6.49 -12.72
CA GLU A 62 7.86 -6.05 -11.43
C GLU A 62 8.20 -4.54 -11.44
N LYS A 63 8.75 -4.01 -12.54
CA LYS A 63 8.99 -2.56 -12.68
C LYS A 63 7.70 -1.74 -12.69
N THR A 64 6.67 -2.24 -13.35
CA THR A 64 5.35 -1.57 -13.41
C THR A 64 4.70 -1.55 -12.03
N VAL A 65 4.76 -2.67 -11.31
CA VAL A 65 4.28 -2.78 -9.93
C VAL A 65 5.07 -1.83 -9.02
N ARG A 66 6.39 -1.79 -9.15
CA ARG A 66 7.26 -0.87 -8.39
C ARG A 66 6.87 0.59 -8.59
N ASP A 67 6.67 1.00 -9.83
CA ASP A 67 6.25 2.36 -10.17
C ASP A 67 4.88 2.69 -9.57
N THR A 68 3.96 1.72 -9.61
CA THR A 68 2.63 1.86 -9.01
C THR A 68 2.70 2.04 -7.48
N ILE A 69 3.51 1.23 -6.79
CA ILE A 69 3.70 1.35 -5.34
C ILE A 69 4.35 2.69 -4.98
N LEU A 70 5.36 3.13 -5.76
CA LEU A 70 5.98 4.44 -5.57
C LEU A 70 4.96 5.57 -5.70
N GLY A 71 4.08 5.50 -6.72
CA GLY A 71 2.99 6.45 -6.91
C GLY A 71 2.02 6.46 -5.72
N ALA A 72 1.66 5.29 -5.19
CA ALA A 72 0.79 5.19 -4.01
C ALA A 72 1.39 5.89 -2.77
N PHE A 73 2.68 5.69 -2.49
CA PHE A 73 3.34 6.40 -1.39
C PHE A 73 3.48 7.90 -1.64
N HIS A 74 3.77 8.30 -2.87
CA HIS A 74 3.81 9.71 -3.25
C HIS A 74 2.46 10.39 -2.96
N ASP A 75 1.35 9.78 -3.38
CA ASP A 75 0.01 10.34 -3.18
C ASP A 75 -0.38 10.35 -1.70
N ALA A 76 0.01 9.32 -0.94
CA ALA A 76 -0.16 9.31 0.51
C ALA A 76 0.60 10.48 1.17
N PHE A 77 1.85 10.73 0.79
CA PHE A 77 2.63 11.87 1.31
C PHE A 77 2.07 13.22 0.87
N ALA A 78 1.54 13.31 -0.36
CA ALA A 78 0.86 14.50 -0.83
C ALA A 78 -0.35 14.87 0.05
N LEU A 79 -1.10 13.87 0.52
CA LEU A 79 -2.15 14.05 1.51
C LEU A 79 -1.59 14.48 2.87
N LEU A 80 -0.53 13.84 3.39
CA LEU A 80 0.09 14.23 4.66
C LEU A 80 0.58 15.69 4.63
N ASP A 81 1.22 16.11 3.54
CA ASP A 81 1.80 17.44 3.37
C ASP A 81 0.76 18.51 2.99
N ALA A 82 -0.52 18.14 2.85
CA ALA A 82 -1.62 19.03 2.42
C ALA A 82 -1.40 19.68 1.04
N VAL A 83 -0.68 19.00 0.14
CA VAL A 83 -0.50 19.42 -1.26
C VAL A 83 -1.50 18.75 -2.20
N ALA A 84 -2.36 17.88 -1.67
CA ALA A 84 -3.54 17.31 -2.30
C ALA A 84 -4.68 17.22 -1.28
N ASP A 85 -5.93 17.23 -1.75
CA ASP A 85 -7.13 17.07 -0.92
C ASP A 85 -7.64 15.61 -0.93
N PRO A 86 -8.33 15.14 0.13
CA PRO A 86 -9.02 13.85 0.13
C PRO A 86 -10.11 13.80 -0.94
N ASN A 87 -10.15 12.70 -1.71
CA ASN A 87 -11.08 12.56 -2.82
C ASN A 87 -12.38 11.80 -2.48
N ILE A 88 -12.38 11.03 -1.39
CA ILE A 88 -13.47 10.08 -1.06
C ILE A 88 -14.28 10.55 0.14
N VAL A 89 -13.66 11.21 1.11
CA VAL A 89 -14.33 11.69 2.31
C VAL A 89 -14.62 13.18 2.15
N GLU A 90 -15.89 13.56 2.27
CA GLU A 90 -16.27 14.97 2.31
C GLU A 90 -15.74 15.59 3.61
N VAL A 91 -14.88 16.59 3.47
CA VAL A 91 -14.34 17.36 4.58
C VAL A 91 -15.07 18.69 4.66
N ASP A 92 -15.75 18.95 5.78
CA ASP A 92 -16.47 20.22 6.03
C ASP A 92 -15.55 21.45 6.01
N LYS A 93 -14.23 21.24 6.13
CA LYS A 93 -13.19 22.25 6.20
C LYS A 93 -12.02 21.88 5.29
N THR A 94 -11.22 22.88 4.92
CA THR A 94 -9.96 22.67 4.18
C THR A 94 -9.10 21.62 4.87
N TRP A 95 -8.64 20.64 4.10
CA TRP A 95 -7.69 19.64 4.56
C TRP A 95 -6.34 20.30 4.83
N LEU A 96 -5.81 20.11 6.04
CA LEU A 96 -4.54 20.72 6.48
C LEU A 96 -3.40 19.70 6.57
N GLY A 97 -3.62 18.48 6.10
CA GLY A 97 -2.63 17.41 6.19
C GLY A 97 -2.51 16.81 7.59
N LEU A 98 -1.53 15.94 7.75
CA LEU A 98 -1.15 15.30 9.01
C LEU A 98 0.38 15.39 9.15
N ALA A 99 0.84 15.65 10.36
CA ALA A 99 2.27 15.66 10.68
C ALA A 99 2.65 14.36 11.40
N LEU A 100 3.65 13.65 10.88
CA LEU A 100 4.29 12.55 11.58
C LEU A 100 5.52 13.10 12.33
N SER A 101 5.56 12.90 13.64
CA SER A 101 6.72 13.21 14.48
C SER A 101 7.52 11.94 14.80
N GLU A 102 8.82 12.09 15.00
CA GLU A 102 9.63 11.04 15.61
C GLU A 102 9.14 10.82 17.05
N ARG A 103 9.01 9.56 17.46
CA ARG A 103 8.58 9.24 18.83
C ARG A 103 9.68 9.58 19.83
N GLU A 104 9.32 10.22 20.93
CA GLU A 104 10.26 10.47 22.02
C GLU A 104 10.34 9.26 22.97
N LEU A 105 11.52 8.99 23.55
CA LEU A 105 11.75 7.84 24.44
C LEU A 105 11.00 7.91 25.80
N ASN A 106 10.29 9.00 26.04
CA ASN A 106 9.74 9.43 27.32
C ASN A 106 8.23 9.65 27.26
N GLU A 107 7.59 9.37 26.13
CA GLU A 107 6.14 9.49 25.98
C GLU A 107 5.47 8.24 26.60
N GLU A 108 4.75 8.46 27.70
CA GLU A 108 3.79 7.54 28.31
C GLU A 108 2.59 7.34 27.36
N GLU A 109 2.84 6.83 26.15
CA GLU A 109 1.81 6.54 25.14
C GLU A 109 1.39 5.07 25.25
N GLU A 110 0.69 4.73 26.32
CA GLU A 110 0.09 3.39 26.49
C GLU A 110 -1.18 3.18 25.64
N ASN A 111 -1.63 4.14 24.83
CA ASN A 111 -2.95 4.07 24.17
C ASN A 111 -3.02 4.53 22.70
N GLU A 112 -1.91 4.77 22.00
CA GLU A 112 -1.98 5.05 20.56
C GLU A 112 -1.92 3.74 19.75
N GLU A 113 -3.03 3.40 19.09
CA GLU A 113 -3.07 2.31 18.11
C GLU A 113 -2.10 2.63 16.96
N PHE A 114 -1.35 1.63 16.50
CA PHE A 114 -0.37 1.86 15.45
C PHE A 114 -1.06 1.88 14.08
N LEU A 115 -0.66 2.81 13.20
CA LEU A 115 -1.21 2.93 11.84
C LEU A 115 -1.20 1.62 11.03
N HIS A 116 -0.24 0.73 11.29
CA HIS A 116 -0.16 -0.56 10.59
C HIS A 116 -1.22 -1.58 11.04
N ASP A 117 -1.79 -1.43 12.24
CA ASP A 117 -2.91 -2.25 12.73
C ASP A 117 -4.25 -1.72 12.18
N GLU A 118 -4.40 -0.39 12.15
CA GLU A 118 -5.62 0.27 11.66
C GLU A 118 -5.82 0.14 10.14
N ILE A 119 -4.74 -0.03 9.36
CA ILE A 119 -4.79 -0.03 7.88
C ILE A 119 -5.76 -1.08 7.30
N TYR A 120 -5.86 -2.26 7.92
CA TYR A 120 -6.77 -3.30 7.46
C TYR A 120 -8.24 -3.00 7.83
N GLY A 121 -8.47 -2.37 8.98
CA GLY A 121 -9.80 -1.92 9.39
C GLY A 121 -10.35 -0.83 8.47
N ALA A 122 -9.50 0.14 8.12
CA ALA A 122 -9.85 1.29 7.28
C ALA A 122 -10.35 0.93 5.87
N TYR A 123 -10.10 -0.29 5.39
CA TYR A 123 -10.59 -0.74 4.08
C TYR A 123 -12.10 -0.83 3.99
N TRP A 124 -12.76 -1.31 5.04
CA TRP A 124 -14.22 -1.42 5.03
C TRP A 124 -14.88 -0.04 5.01
N ASP A 125 -14.31 0.90 5.76
CA ASP A 125 -14.74 2.30 5.73
C ASP A 125 -14.53 2.91 4.34
N TRP A 126 -13.37 2.69 3.72
CA TRP A 126 -13.11 3.13 2.34
C TRP A 126 -14.12 2.55 1.34
N LEU A 127 -14.42 1.25 1.44
CA LEU A 127 -15.37 0.57 0.56
C LEU A 127 -16.78 1.14 0.72
N GLU A 128 -17.20 1.41 1.97
CA GLU A 128 -18.49 2.04 2.25
C GLU A 128 -18.57 3.42 1.59
N GLN A 129 -17.57 4.29 1.79
CA GLN A 129 -17.56 5.63 1.20
C GLN A 129 -17.62 5.58 -0.33
N ARG A 130 -16.90 4.66 -0.97
CA ARG A 130 -16.95 4.50 -2.44
C ARG A 130 -18.29 4.01 -2.99
N ASN A 131 -19.08 3.31 -2.18
CA ASN A 131 -20.38 2.80 -2.59
C ASN A 131 -21.52 3.79 -2.31
N LYS A 132 -21.31 4.85 -1.51
CA LYS A 132 -22.31 5.91 -1.28
C LYS A 132 -22.68 6.68 -2.54
N ASP A 133 -21.77 6.76 -3.51
CA ASP A 133 -21.96 7.49 -4.77
C ASP A 133 -22.43 6.60 -5.95
N LYS A 134 -22.81 5.34 -5.70
CA LYS A 134 -23.34 4.40 -6.71
C LYS A 134 -24.83 4.14 -6.51
#